data_AF-A0A358AGZ2-F1
#
_entry.id   AF-A0A358AGZ2-F1
#
_cell.length_a   1.000
_cell.length_b   1.000
_cell.length_c   1.000
_cell.angle_alpha   90.00
_cell.angle_beta   90.00
_cell.angle_gamma   90.00
#
_symmetry.space_group_name_H-M   'P 1'
#
loop_
_entity.id
_entity.type
_entity.pdbx_description
1 polymer ?
#
loop_
_entity_poly.entity_id
_entity_poly.type
_entity_poly.pdbx_seq_one_letter_code
_entity_poly.pdbx_strand_id
1 'polypeptide(L)'
;MRKNLTLLLFLGLVGCASMVSLSKATAPTRENLIKISIGMSKQEVINIMGTKTKEAYYHGGLDKWAFSTINNPYRSEIIQGKGKTLEVIYYVTDDKNNDGAISDDELTPLVFDEGKLIGWGWSFLQDNVQKYELRMR
;
A
#
# COMPACT_ATOMS: atom_id res chain seq x y z
N MET A 1 -54.37 -31.07 -17.97
CA MET A 1 -53.24 -30.79 -17.06
C MET A 1 -51.94 -30.89 -17.85
N ARG A 2 -51.39 -29.76 -18.32
CA ARG A 2 -50.06 -29.73 -18.96
C ARG A 2 -49.14 -28.91 -18.06
N LYS A 3 -48.14 -29.58 -17.47
CA LYS A 3 -47.15 -28.99 -16.57
C LYS A 3 -46.18 -28.21 -17.44
N ASN A 4 -46.22 -26.88 -17.37
CA ASN A 4 -45.24 -26.03 -18.02
C ASN A 4 -43.93 -26.13 -17.23
N LEU A 5 -42.95 -26.79 -17.83
CA LEU A 5 -41.59 -26.94 -17.29
C LEU A 5 -40.84 -25.63 -17.55
N THR A 6 -40.84 -24.73 -16.57
CA THR A 6 -40.04 -23.50 -16.62
C THR A 6 -38.57 -23.88 -16.49
N LEU A 7 -37.84 -23.87 -17.61
CA LEU A 7 -36.40 -24.07 -17.65
C LEU A 7 -35.73 -22.78 -17.13
N LEU A 8 -35.38 -22.77 -15.85
CA LEU A 8 -34.57 -21.72 -15.22
C LEU A 8 -33.14 -21.79 -15.77
N LEU A 9 -32.87 -20.96 -16.77
CA LEU A 9 -31.54 -20.75 -17.33
C LEU A 9 -30.69 -19.98 -16.32
N PHE A 10 -29.99 -20.71 -15.44
CA PHE A 10 -28.92 -20.15 -14.61
C PHE A 10 -27.74 -19.76 -15.52
N LEU A 11 -27.75 -18.51 -16.02
CA LEU A 11 -26.53 -17.88 -16.52
C LEU A 11 -25.61 -17.68 -15.30
N GLY A 12 -24.64 -18.58 -15.16
CA GLY A 12 -23.55 -18.40 -14.21
C GLY A 12 -22.86 -17.08 -14.49
N LEU A 13 -22.92 -16.15 -13.53
CA LEU A 13 -22.04 -14.99 -13.49
C LEU A 13 -20.61 -15.53 -13.33
N VAL A 14 -19.93 -15.74 -14.45
CA VAL A 14 -18.48 -15.94 -14.48
C VAL A 14 -17.88 -14.62 -14.02
N GLY A 15 -17.62 -14.53 -12.71
CA GLY A 15 -16.84 -13.44 -12.14
C GLY A 15 -15.48 -13.46 -12.80
N CYS A 16 -15.25 -12.53 -13.72
CA CYS A 16 -13.94 -12.32 -14.31
C CYS A 16 -13.03 -11.80 -13.20
N ALA A 17 -12.32 -12.69 -12.51
CA ALA A 17 -11.23 -12.33 -11.62
C ALA A 17 -10.11 -11.76 -12.49
N SER A 18 -10.20 -10.47 -12.81
CA SER A 18 -9.18 -9.78 -13.57
C SER A 18 -7.88 -9.86 -12.79
N MET A 19 -6.84 -10.48 -13.37
CA MET A 19 -5.49 -10.39 -12.81
C MET A 19 -5.09 -8.91 -12.78
N VAL A 20 -4.84 -8.39 -11.58
CA VAL A 20 -4.41 -7.01 -11.36
C VAL A 20 -2.91 -7.02 -11.14
N SER A 21 -2.14 -6.27 -11.94
CA SER A 21 -0.70 -6.10 -11.71
C SER A 21 -0.43 -5.31 -10.42
N LEU A 22 0.77 -5.43 -9.87
CA LEU A 22 1.19 -4.69 -8.66
C LEU A 22 1.00 -3.17 -8.84
N SER A 23 1.45 -2.61 -9.97
CA SER A 23 1.26 -1.19 -10.31
C SER A 23 -0.20 -0.74 -10.27
N LYS A 24 -1.13 -1.58 -10.77
CA LYS A 24 -2.55 -1.26 -10.77
C LYS A 24 -3.18 -1.43 -9.38
N ALA A 25 -2.71 -2.40 -8.60
CA ALA A 25 -3.12 -2.57 -7.21
C ALA A 25 -2.65 -1.39 -6.33
N THR A 26 -1.48 -0.81 -6.61
CA THR A 26 -0.90 0.30 -5.83
C THR A 26 -1.38 1.69 -6.28
N ALA A 27 -1.92 1.84 -7.50
CA ALA A 27 -2.40 3.11 -8.05
C ALA A 27 -3.33 3.91 -7.11
N PRO A 28 -4.35 3.32 -6.45
CA PRO A 28 -5.20 4.07 -5.52
C PRO A 28 -4.43 4.66 -4.33
N THR A 29 -3.41 3.97 -3.82
CA THR A 29 -2.58 4.48 -2.72
C THR A 29 -1.69 5.62 -3.19
N ARG A 30 -1.14 5.53 -4.40
CA ARG A 30 -0.40 6.63 -5.03
C ARG A 30 -1.27 7.87 -5.21
N GLU A 31 -2.53 7.70 -5.63
CA GLU A 31 -3.52 8.79 -5.73
C GLU A 31 -3.96 9.34 -4.37
N ASN A 32 -3.83 8.58 -3.28
CA ASN A 32 -4.15 9.10 -1.95
C ASN A 32 -3.05 10.00 -1.40
N LEU A 33 -1.81 9.89 -1.88
CA LEU A 33 -0.71 10.78 -1.49
C LEU A 33 -0.99 12.25 -1.82
N ILE A 34 -1.74 12.55 -2.88
CA ILE A 34 -2.10 13.94 -3.22
C ILE A 34 -3.23 14.49 -2.35
N LYS A 35 -3.88 13.64 -1.53
CA LYS A 35 -5.02 14.00 -0.68
C LYS A 35 -4.61 14.26 0.77
N ILE A 36 -3.42 13.85 1.17
CA ILE A 36 -2.89 14.10 2.52
C ILE A 36 -2.18 15.45 2.57
N SER A 37 -2.10 16.04 3.76
CA SER A 37 -1.41 17.32 3.95
C SER A 37 -0.68 17.35 5.29
N ILE A 38 0.42 18.10 5.34
CA ILE A 38 1.18 18.33 6.57
C ILE A 38 0.23 18.84 7.66
N GLY A 39 0.39 18.31 8.87
CA GLY A 39 -0.41 18.65 10.05
C GLY A 39 -1.63 17.76 10.27
N MET A 40 -2.06 16.96 9.28
CA MET A 40 -3.13 15.98 9.47
C MET A 40 -2.76 14.97 10.56
N SER A 41 -3.76 14.51 11.32
CA SER A 41 -3.55 13.46 12.32
C SER A 41 -3.24 12.12 11.65
N LYS A 42 -2.53 11.26 12.37
CA LYS A 42 -2.24 9.89 11.93
C LYS A 42 -3.49 9.13 11.51
N GLN A 43 -4.59 9.27 12.26
CA GLN A 43 -5.84 8.57 11.94
C GLN A 43 -6.47 9.08 10.64
N GLU A 44 -6.51 10.40 10.42
CA GLU A 44 -7.01 10.98 9.17
C GLU A 44 -6.19 10.49 7.97
N VAL A 45 -4.86 10.50 8.11
CA VAL A 45 -3.96 10.02 7.06
C VAL A 45 -4.17 8.53 6.77
N ILE A 46 -4.30 7.68 7.79
CA ILE A 46 -4.59 6.25 7.61
C ILE A 46 -5.95 6.04 6.93
N ASN A 47 -6.96 6.84 7.30
CA ASN A 47 -8.29 6.76 6.68
C ASN A 47 -8.23 7.15 5.19
N ILE A 48 -7.43 8.14 4.83
CA ILE A 48 -7.22 8.58 3.44
C ILE A 48 -6.42 7.54 2.66
N MET A 49 -5.31 7.06 3.21
CA MET A 49 -4.39 6.13 2.54
C MET A 49 -4.96 4.71 2.42
N GLY A 50 -5.85 4.34 3.32
CA GLY A 50 -6.55 3.06 3.38
C GLY A 50 -5.76 1.98 4.11
N THR A 51 -6.49 0.95 4.56
CA THR A 51 -5.96 -0.19 5.34
C THR A 51 -6.27 -1.55 4.71
N LYS A 52 -6.91 -1.54 3.54
CA LYS A 52 -7.31 -2.78 2.87
C LYS A 52 -6.09 -3.44 2.25
N THR A 53 -5.86 -4.69 2.63
CA THR A 53 -4.94 -5.59 1.93
C THR A 53 -5.34 -5.68 0.46
N LYS A 54 -4.32 -5.75 -0.40
CA LYS A 54 -4.48 -5.81 -1.85
C LYS A 54 -3.95 -7.12 -2.38
N GLU A 55 -4.54 -7.55 -3.48
CA GLU A 55 -4.11 -8.72 -4.22
C GLU A 55 -3.48 -8.26 -5.52
N ALA A 56 -2.31 -8.80 -5.85
CA ALA A 56 -1.60 -8.52 -7.08
C ALA A 56 -1.05 -9.80 -7.68
N TYR A 57 -0.95 -9.81 -9.00
CA TYR A 57 -0.33 -10.86 -9.78
C TYR A 57 0.95 -10.32 -10.41
N TYR A 58 1.98 -11.15 -10.43
CA TYR A 58 3.23 -10.86 -11.14
C TYR A 58 3.59 -12.03 -12.05
N HIS A 59 4.35 -11.70 -13.09
CA HIS A 59 4.76 -12.67 -14.10
C HIS A 59 6.25 -12.97 -13.93
N GLY A 60 6.57 -14.08 -13.27
CA GLY A 60 7.93 -14.48 -12.89
C GLY A 60 8.75 -15.13 -14.03
N GLY A 61 8.58 -14.67 -15.27
CA GLY A 61 9.15 -15.31 -16.47
C GLY A 61 8.38 -16.56 -16.92
N LEU A 62 9.02 -17.40 -17.77
CA LEU A 62 8.53 -18.64 -18.46
C LEU A 62 7.16 -19.17 -17.98
N ASP A 63 6.09 -18.44 -18.29
CA ASP A 63 4.68 -18.77 -18.04
C ASP A 63 4.24 -18.96 -16.58
N LYS A 64 4.99 -18.44 -15.60
CA LYS A 64 4.60 -18.52 -14.18
C LYS A 64 3.93 -17.25 -13.70
N TRP A 65 2.63 -17.36 -13.46
CA TRP A 65 1.86 -16.38 -12.70
C TRP A 65 1.92 -16.73 -11.22
N ALA A 66 2.27 -15.74 -10.42
CA ALA A 66 2.25 -15.87 -8.97
C ALA A 66 1.40 -14.76 -8.37
N PHE A 67 0.76 -15.11 -7.26
CA PHE A 67 -0.12 -14.24 -6.51
C PHE A 67 0.63 -13.69 -5.30
N SER A 68 0.46 -12.40 -5.06
CA SER A 68 1.04 -11.70 -3.92
C SER A 68 -0.05 -10.94 -3.17
N THR A 69 0.00 -11.06 -1.85
CA THR A 69 -0.85 -10.32 -0.91
C THR A 69 -0.04 -9.16 -0.34
N ILE A 70 -0.52 -7.94 -0.58
CA ILE A 70 0.15 -6.71 -0.15
C ILE A 70 -0.61 -6.13 1.03
N ASN A 71 0.03 -6.13 2.19
CA ASN A 71 -0.51 -5.45 3.37
C ASN A 71 -0.53 -3.94 3.17
N ASN A 72 -1.55 -3.29 3.71
CA ASN A 72 -1.72 -1.85 3.63
C ASN A 72 -2.14 -1.30 5.01
N PRO A 73 -1.35 -0.45 5.68
CA PRO A 73 0.05 -0.12 5.36
C PRO A 73 0.94 -1.38 5.33
N TYR A 74 2.07 -1.28 4.65
CA TYR A 74 3.00 -2.41 4.45
C TYR A 74 3.76 -2.73 5.73
N ARG A 75 4.32 -1.71 6.37
CA ARG A 75 4.94 -1.81 7.70
C ARG A 75 4.87 -0.46 8.43
N SER A 76 5.16 -0.48 9.71
CA SER A 76 5.40 0.73 10.50
C SER A 76 6.56 0.53 11.47
N GLU A 77 7.19 1.63 11.86
CA GLU A 77 8.22 1.61 12.89
C GLU A 77 8.23 2.92 13.70
N ILE A 78 8.95 2.89 14.82
CA ILE A 78 9.23 4.04 15.65
C ILE A 78 10.75 4.24 15.65
N ILE A 79 11.21 5.39 15.20
CA ILE A 79 12.64 5.75 15.17
C ILE A 79 12.91 6.86 16.20
N GLN A 80 14.03 6.75 16.91
CA GLN A 80 14.35 7.61 18.04
C GLN A 80 15.82 8.04 18.04
N GLY A 81 16.08 9.28 18.43
CA GLY A 81 17.43 9.89 18.50
C GLY A 81 17.37 11.34 18.98
N LYS A 82 18.39 11.82 19.71
CA LYS A 82 18.46 13.19 20.28
C LYS A 82 17.17 13.70 20.96
N GLY A 83 16.43 12.83 21.65
CA GLY A 83 15.16 13.20 22.29
C GLY A 83 14.00 13.42 21.32
N LYS A 84 14.16 13.06 20.06
CA LYS A 84 13.11 13.02 19.04
C LYS A 84 12.63 11.60 18.84
N THR A 85 11.31 11.44 18.73
CA THR A 85 10.65 10.17 18.41
C THR A 85 9.74 10.42 17.22
N LEU A 86 9.96 9.70 16.13
CA LEU A 86 9.10 9.74 14.96
C LEU A 86 8.42 8.38 14.77
N GLU A 87 7.16 8.40 14.38
CA GLU A 87 6.49 7.21 13.86
C GLU A 87 6.58 7.25 12.32
N VAL A 88 6.91 6.13 11.69
CA VAL A 88 6.99 6.03 10.23
C VAL A 88 6.06 4.91 9.77
N ILE A 89 5.21 5.21 8.80
CA ILE A 89 4.31 4.22 8.17
C ILE A 89 4.67 4.12 6.69
N TYR A 90 4.92 2.90 6.23
CA TYR A 90 5.34 2.62 4.86
C TYR A 90 4.18 2.10 4.04
N TYR A 91 3.94 2.73 2.90
CA TYR A 91 2.93 2.33 1.93
C TYR A 91 3.59 1.88 0.64
N VAL A 92 3.11 0.77 0.06
CA VAL A 92 3.52 0.38 -1.29
C VAL A 92 2.86 1.33 -2.29
N THR A 93 3.69 2.07 -3.01
CA THR A 93 3.27 3.15 -3.91
C THR A 93 3.90 3.04 -5.29
N ASP A 94 4.78 2.07 -5.49
CA ASP A 94 5.38 1.79 -6.79
C ASP A 94 5.43 0.30 -7.14
N ASP A 95 5.84 0.01 -8.36
CA ASP A 95 6.06 -1.33 -8.92
C ASP A 95 7.23 -1.22 -9.92
N LYS A 96 8.45 -1.37 -9.41
CA LYS A 96 9.69 -1.16 -10.17
C LYS A 96 10.30 -2.47 -10.62
N ASN A 97 10.17 -3.51 -9.81
CA ASN A 97 10.94 -4.74 -10.00
C ASN A 97 10.15 -5.86 -10.68
N ASN A 98 8.80 -5.80 -10.70
CA ASN A 98 7.90 -6.78 -11.32
C ASN A 98 8.30 -8.26 -11.03
N ASP A 99 8.92 -8.50 -9.89
CA ASP A 99 9.46 -9.80 -9.46
C ASP A 99 8.61 -10.43 -8.35
N GLY A 100 7.56 -9.71 -7.93
CA GLY A 100 6.62 -10.14 -6.89
C GLY A 100 7.09 -9.91 -5.46
N ALA A 101 8.32 -9.45 -5.27
CA ALA A 101 8.84 -9.01 -3.98
C ALA A 101 8.59 -7.49 -3.84
N ILE A 102 8.25 -7.05 -2.63
CA ILE A 102 8.17 -5.63 -2.33
C ILE A 102 9.50 -5.20 -1.73
N SER A 103 10.18 -4.29 -2.43
CA SER A 103 11.45 -3.71 -1.98
C SER A 103 11.26 -2.27 -1.48
N ASP A 104 12.24 -1.76 -0.73
CA ASP A 104 12.14 -0.44 -0.10
C ASP A 104 11.97 0.71 -1.11
N ASP A 105 12.52 0.59 -2.32
CA ASP A 105 12.40 1.59 -3.37
C ASP A 105 11.00 1.67 -4.01
N GLU A 106 10.10 0.74 -3.66
CA GLU A 106 8.67 0.75 -4.02
C GLU A 106 7.77 1.32 -2.92
N LEU A 107 8.37 1.65 -1.76
CA LEU A 107 7.67 2.20 -0.61
C LEU A 107 7.77 3.72 -0.55
N THR A 108 6.70 4.35 -0.09
CA THR A 108 6.72 5.74 0.40
C THR A 108 6.57 5.74 1.91
N PRO A 109 7.57 6.22 2.68
CA PRO A 109 7.43 6.45 4.11
C PRO A 109 6.61 7.70 4.38
N LEU A 110 5.66 7.62 5.30
CA LEU A 110 4.91 8.75 5.86
C LEU A 110 5.41 8.97 7.28
N VAL A 111 5.93 10.16 7.56
CA VAL A 111 6.64 10.48 8.80
C VAL A 111 5.75 11.32 9.70
N PHE A 112 5.57 10.85 10.92
CA PHE A 112 4.73 11.48 11.93
C PHE A 112 5.54 11.89 13.15
N ASP A 113 5.17 13.04 13.69
CA ASP A 113 5.73 13.62 14.91
C ASP A 113 4.55 14.04 15.79
N GLU A 114 4.54 13.56 17.04
CA GLU A 114 3.43 13.81 17.99
C GLU A 114 2.04 13.51 17.38
N GLY A 115 1.96 12.44 16.59
CA GLY A 115 0.71 11.99 15.94
C GLY A 115 0.27 12.82 14.73
N LYS A 116 1.07 13.77 14.26
CA LYS A 116 0.80 14.59 13.07
C LYS A 116 1.75 14.29 11.93
N LEU A 117 1.24 14.29 10.71
CA LEU A 117 2.04 14.12 9.50
C LEU A 117 2.95 15.33 9.32
N ILE A 118 4.27 15.11 9.26
CA ILE A 118 5.24 16.19 9.04
C ILE A 118 5.87 16.14 7.64
N GLY A 119 5.75 15.02 6.94
CA GLY A 119 6.21 14.85 5.56
C GLY A 119 6.19 13.38 5.14
N TRP A 120 6.62 13.12 3.91
CA TRP A 120 6.67 11.78 3.35
C TRP A 120 7.77 11.67 2.28
N GLY A 121 8.11 10.43 1.92
CA GLY A 121 9.17 10.12 0.97
C GLY A 121 10.52 9.89 1.63
N TRP A 122 11.36 9.10 0.96
CA TRP A 122 12.67 8.69 1.48
C TRP A 122 13.59 9.87 1.77
N SER A 123 13.61 10.90 0.91
CA SER A 123 14.40 12.10 1.15
C SER A 123 14.00 12.79 2.45
N PHE A 124 12.69 12.98 2.70
CA PHE A 124 12.21 13.59 3.93
C PHE A 124 12.58 12.76 5.17
N LEU A 125 12.45 11.44 5.10
CA LEU A 125 12.85 10.56 6.19
C LEU A 125 14.36 10.65 6.47
N GLN A 126 15.20 10.57 5.43
CA GLN A 126 16.66 10.61 5.55
C GLN A 126 17.15 11.94 6.15
N ASP A 127 16.58 13.07 5.71
CA ASP A 127 16.90 14.39 6.27
C ASP A 127 16.63 14.44 7.78
N ASN A 128 15.52 13.87 8.24
CA ASN A 128 15.17 13.82 9.66
C ASN A 128 16.04 12.82 10.44
N VAL A 129 16.36 11.67 9.85
CA VAL A 129 17.28 10.67 10.44
C VAL A 129 18.64 11.30 10.68
N GLN A 130 19.18 12.04 9.71
CA GLN A 130 20.45 12.74 9.84
C GLN A 130 20.37 13.86 10.88
N LYS A 131 19.34 14.71 10.80
CA LYS A 131 19.17 15.88 11.69
C LYS A 131 19.09 15.49 13.16
N TYR A 132 18.36 14.42 13.49
CA TYR A 132 18.09 13.99 14.85
C TYR A 132 18.89 12.74 15.28
N GLU A 133 19.82 12.26 14.45
CA GLU A 133 20.59 11.02 14.69
C GLU A 133 19.68 9.83 15.06
N LEU A 134 18.59 9.68 14.30
CA LEU A 134 17.60 8.64 14.56
C LEU A 134 18.18 7.27 14.23
N ARG A 135 17.90 6.29 15.08
CA ARG A 135 18.28 4.90 14.84
C ARG A 135 17.17 4.21 14.06
N MET A 136 17.42 3.89 12.80
CA MET A 136 16.57 2.99 12.01
C MET A 136 16.90 1.54 12.38
N ARG A 137 15.88 0.67 12.33
CA ARG A 137 16.03 -0.77 12.64
C ARG A 137 16.35 -1.59 11.40
#